data_AF-A0A7S2UBJ1-F1
#
_entry.id   AF-A0A7S2UBJ1-F1
#
_cell.length_a   1.000
_cell.length_b   1.000
_cell.length_c   1.000
_cell.angle_alpha   90.00
_cell.angle_beta   90.00
_cell.angle_gamma   90.00
#
_symmetry.space_group_name_H-M   'P 1'
#
loop_
_entity.id
_entity.type
_entity.pdbx_description
1 polymer ?
#
loop_
_entity_poly.entity_id
_entity_poly.type
_entity_poly.pdbx_seq_one_letter_code
_entity_poly.pdbx_strand_id
1 'polypeptide(L)'
;MNQEAIVQGIVCTLPLWGLAFGLDLLEERVPALQDVSKATQRSVLAILGDQRRPLEAIVVCVALGVVAGIGEEWLFRGVLQTSLGDRIGVGPSLGLTSIVFGALHAVTPLYAALASLASLYFGYLYIGVSSSANDLNNLAMPMVCHGFYDVLALLYAHYTVT
;
A
#
# COMPACT_ATOMS: atom_id res chain seq x y z
N MET A 1 -2.40 -2.37 20.48
CA MET A 1 -1.32 -2.32 19.47
C MET A 1 -0.03 -1.93 20.20
N ASN A 2 1.05 -2.71 20.09
CA ASN A 2 2.32 -2.35 20.73
C ASN A 2 2.88 -1.09 20.05
N GLN A 3 3.37 -0.12 20.82
CA GLN A 3 4.01 1.11 20.32
C GLN A 3 5.11 0.81 19.30
N GLU A 4 5.84 -0.29 19.51
CA GLU A 4 6.90 -0.76 18.62
C GLU A 4 6.39 -1.08 17.20
N ALA A 5 5.26 -1.78 17.08
CA ALA A 5 4.68 -2.14 15.78
C ALA A 5 4.24 -0.90 14.98
N ILE A 6 3.80 0.16 15.67
CA ILE A 6 3.45 1.44 15.04
C ILE A 6 4.70 2.09 14.46
N VAL A 7 5.75 2.22 15.27
CA VAL A 7 7.01 2.83 14.83
C VAL A 7 7.63 2.03 13.68
N GLN A 8 7.68 0.71 13.80
CA GLN A 8 8.19 -0.17 12.74
C GLN A 8 7.36 -0.02 11.46
N GLY A 9 6.02 -0.02 11.55
CA GLY A 9 5.15 0.17 10.39
C GLY A 9 5.42 1.50 9.68
N ILE A 10 5.58 2.60 10.41
CA ILE A 10 5.94 3.91 9.84
C ILE A 10 7.31 3.84 9.15
N VAL A 11 8.33 3.28 9.80
CA VAL A 11 9.68 3.14 9.24
C VAL A 11 9.67 2.27 7.97
N CYS A 12 8.85 1.21 7.95
CA CYS A 12 8.68 0.34 6.80
C CYS A 12 8.01 1.02 5.60
N THR A 13 7.52 2.26 5.71
CA THR A 13 7.09 3.02 4.52
C THR A 13 8.25 3.54 3.68
N LEU A 14 9.46 3.65 4.24
CA LEU A 14 10.61 4.26 3.56
C LEU A 14 10.98 3.57 2.23
N PRO A 15 11.02 2.21 2.12
CA PRO A 15 11.28 1.56 0.85
C PRO A 15 10.23 1.86 -0.22
N LEU A 16 8.96 2.00 0.17
CA LEU A 16 7.89 2.35 -0.76
C LEU A 16 8.06 3.78 -1.27
N TRP A 17 8.40 4.72 -0.39
CA TRP A 17 8.74 6.10 -0.79
C TRP A 17 9.97 6.17 -1.69
N GLY A 18 11.01 5.39 -1.38
CA GLY A 18 12.19 5.29 -2.23
C GLY A 18 11.87 4.75 -3.63
N LEU A 19 11.02 3.72 -3.71
CA LEU A 19 10.53 3.21 -4.99
C LEU A 19 9.69 4.25 -5.73
N ALA A 20 8.70 4.86 -5.07
CA ALA A 20 7.82 5.87 -5.66
C ALA A 20 8.63 7.05 -6.21
N PHE A 21 9.56 7.59 -5.42
CA PHE A 21 10.47 8.65 -5.86
C PHE A 21 11.33 8.22 -7.06
N GLY A 22 11.89 7.00 -7.03
CA GLY A 22 12.67 6.48 -8.15
C GLY A 22 11.85 6.34 -9.44
N LEU A 23 10.58 5.96 -9.33
CA LEU A 23 9.66 5.89 -10.47
C LEU A 23 9.27 7.29 -10.96
N ASP A 24 9.03 8.25 -10.06
CA ASP A 24 8.72 9.65 -10.37
C ASP A 24 9.84 10.29 -11.23
N LEU A 25 11.11 10.04 -10.91
CA LEU A 25 12.26 10.49 -11.73
C LEU A 25 12.26 9.95 -13.17
N LEU A 26 11.57 8.84 -13.42
CA LEU A 26 11.49 8.19 -14.73
C LEU A 26 10.17 8.46 -15.44
N GLU A 27 9.19 9.09 -14.78
CA GLU A 27 7.82 9.24 -15.26
C GLU A 27 7.76 9.96 -16.63
N GLU A 28 8.50 11.06 -16.78
CA GLU A 28 8.54 11.83 -18.02
C GLU A 28 9.03 11.00 -19.23
N ARG A 29 9.81 9.95 -18.98
CA ARG A 29 10.44 9.13 -20.02
C ARG A 29 9.67 7.84 -20.32
N VAL A 30 8.78 7.41 -19.44
CA VAL A 30 8.12 6.10 -19.52
C VAL A 30 6.60 6.29 -19.62
N PRO A 31 6.00 6.09 -20.81
CA PRO A 31 4.56 6.29 -21.01
C PRO A 31 3.68 5.49 -20.04
N ALA A 32 4.08 4.26 -19.71
CA ALA A 32 3.35 3.43 -18.76
C ALA A 32 3.27 4.04 -17.35
N LEU A 33 4.29 4.78 -16.90
CA LEU A 33 4.26 5.49 -15.62
C LEU A 33 3.30 6.68 -15.68
N GLN A 34 3.30 7.42 -16.80
CA GLN A 34 2.35 8.51 -17.02
C GLN A 34 0.90 8.03 -17.00
N ASP A 35 0.62 6.82 -17.52
CA ASP A 35 -0.71 6.22 -17.47
C ASP A 35 -1.13 5.88 -16.03
N VAL A 36 -0.21 5.38 -15.20
CA VAL A 36 -0.44 5.16 -13.75
C VAL A 36 -0.74 6.49 -13.06
N SER A 37 0.05 7.53 -13.31
CA SER A 37 -0.18 8.85 -12.72
C SER A 37 -1.52 9.43 -13.15
N LYS A 38 -1.83 9.45 -14.44
CA LYS A 38 -3.14 9.94 -14.95
C LYS A 38 -4.31 9.18 -14.34
N ALA A 39 -4.20 7.86 -14.19
CA ALA A 39 -5.24 7.06 -13.53
C ALA A 39 -5.40 7.46 -12.06
N THR A 40 -4.28 7.61 -11.34
CA THR A 40 -4.28 8.03 -9.93
C THR A 40 -4.86 9.43 -9.76
N GLN A 41 -4.41 10.39 -10.56
CA GLN A 41 -4.88 11.78 -10.56
C GLN A 41 -6.39 11.87 -10.79
N ARG A 42 -6.93 11.08 -11.73
CA ARG A 42 -8.39 11.02 -11.98
C ARG A 42 -9.15 10.52 -10.75
N SER A 43 -8.67 9.46 -10.09
CA SER A 43 -9.29 8.94 -8.86
C SER A 43 -9.21 9.94 -7.71
N VAL A 44 -8.06 10.57 -7.53
CA VAL A 44 -7.82 11.59 -6.50
C VAL A 44 -8.75 12.78 -6.70
N LEU A 45 -8.85 13.33 -7.91
CA LEU A 45 -9.75 14.43 -8.23
C LEU A 45 -11.23 14.04 -8.10
N ALA A 46 -11.60 12.80 -8.43
CA ALA A 46 -12.97 12.31 -8.26
C ALA A 46 -13.40 12.24 -6.78
N ILE A 47 -12.45 11.99 -5.86
CA ILE A 47 -12.72 11.84 -4.43
C ILE A 47 -12.56 13.18 -3.69
N LEU A 48 -11.48 13.92 -3.96
CA LEU A 48 -11.06 15.10 -3.21
C LEU A 48 -11.42 16.43 -3.88
N GLY A 49 -11.82 16.39 -5.17
CA GLY A 49 -12.13 17.58 -5.95
C GLY A 49 -10.88 18.29 -6.50
N ASP A 50 -11.14 19.28 -7.37
CA ASP A 50 -10.13 20.08 -8.07
C ASP A 50 -9.70 21.35 -7.32
N GLN A 51 -10.31 21.63 -6.16
CA GLN A 51 -9.97 22.79 -5.35
C GLN A 51 -9.00 22.44 -4.22
N ARG A 52 -8.01 23.32 -3.98
CA ARG A 52 -7.07 23.22 -2.85
C ARG A 52 -7.76 23.50 -1.51
N ARG A 53 -8.28 22.46 -0.87
CA ARG A 53 -8.88 22.50 0.48
C ARG A 53 -8.10 21.60 1.44
N PRO A 54 -6.94 22.05 1.96
CA PRO A 54 -5.95 21.16 2.61
C PRO A 54 -6.50 20.46 3.86
N LEU A 55 -7.34 21.12 4.65
CA LEU A 55 -7.94 20.50 5.84
C LEU A 55 -8.90 19.35 5.47
N GLU A 56 -9.73 19.55 4.45
CA GLU A 56 -10.63 18.51 3.96
C GLU A 56 -9.86 17.34 3.35
N ALA A 57 -8.83 17.65 2.54
CA ALA A 57 -7.95 16.63 1.97
C ALA A 57 -7.27 15.79 3.06
N ILE A 58 -6.70 16.42 4.10
CA ILE A 58 -6.08 15.69 5.23
C ILE A 58 -7.10 14.75 5.89
N VAL A 59 -8.30 15.23 6.20
CA VAL A 59 -9.33 14.42 6.88
C VAL A 59 -9.74 13.23 6.03
N VAL A 60 -10.01 13.44 4.74
CA VAL A 60 -10.43 12.36 3.83
C VAL A 60 -9.29 11.38 3.58
N CYS A 61 -8.06 11.84 3.33
CA CYS A 61 -6.90 10.96 3.14
C CYS A 61 -6.62 10.11 4.38
N VAL A 62 -6.69 10.69 5.59
CA VAL A 62 -6.54 9.93 6.84
C VAL A 62 -7.62 8.87 6.98
N ALA A 63 -8.88 9.22 6.69
CA ALA A 63 -9.98 8.25 6.74
C ALA A 63 -9.77 7.11 5.74
N LEU A 64 -9.41 7.42 4.49
CA LEU A 64 -9.14 6.42 3.45
C LEU A 64 -7.95 5.53 3.81
N GLY A 65 -6.81 6.11 4.21
CA GLY A 65 -5.63 5.33 4.58
C GLY A 65 -5.88 4.43 5.80
N VAL A 66 -6.67 4.86 6.78
CA VAL A 66 -7.05 3.99 7.91
C VAL A 66 -7.96 2.86 7.45
N VAL A 67 -8.97 3.14 6.62
CA VAL A 67 -9.92 2.12 6.14
C VAL A 67 -9.22 1.12 5.21
N ALA A 68 -8.42 1.58 4.26
CA ALA A 68 -7.64 0.74 3.36
C ALA A 68 -6.59 -0.06 4.12
N GLY A 69 -5.75 0.62 4.91
CA GLY A 69 -4.68 -0.01 5.69
C GLY A 69 -5.19 -1.09 6.65
N ILE A 70 -6.31 -0.88 7.35
CA ILE A 70 -6.88 -1.92 8.22
C ILE A 70 -7.64 -2.97 7.42
N GLY A 71 -8.56 -2.54 6.55
CA GLY A 71 -9.49 -3.42 5.85
C GLY A 71 -8.79 -4.36 4.88
N GLU A 72 -7.90 -3.83 4.05
CA GLU A 72 -7.18 -4.62 3.05
C GLU A 72 -6.18 -5.55 3.72
N GLU A 73 -5.36 -5.07 4.66
CA GLU A 73 -4.40 -5.93 5.34
C GLU A 73 -5.07 -7.05 6.13
N TRP A 74 -6.21 -6.76 6.78
CA TRP A 74 -6.97 -7.81 7.45
C TRP A 74 -7.47 -8.87 6.47
N LEU A 75 -8.07 -8.45 5.34
CA LEU A 75 -8.59 -9.37 4.33
C LEU A 75 -7.47 -10.18 3.66
N PHE A 76 -6.42 -9.52 3.18
CA PHE A 76 -5.40 -10.19 2.39
C PHE A 76 -4.43 -10.97 3.26
N ARG A 77 -3.99 -10.47 4.42
CA ARG A 77 -2.94 -11.12 5.23
C ARG A 77 -3.58 -11.97 6.31
N GLY A 78 -4.52 -11.38 7.05
CA GLY A 78 -5.23 -12.07 8.12
C GLY A 78 -6.11 -13.21 7.63
N VAL A 79 -6.80 -13.05 6.50
CA VAL A 79 -7.70 -14.08 5.95
C VAL A 79 -7.05 -14.86 4.81
N LEU A 80 -6.77 -14.23 3.67
CA LEU A 80 -6.41 -14.94 2.43
C LEU A 80 -5.03 -15.61 2.51
N GLN A 81 -3.98 -14.86 2.81
CA GLN A 81 -2.60 -15.36 2.90
C GLN A 81 -2.47 -16.42 3.99
N THR A 82 -3.07 -16.20 5.16
CA THR A 82 -3.07 -17.19 6.25
C THR A 82 -3.79 -18.47 5.84
N SER A 83 -5.01 -18.38 5.29
CA SER A 83 -5.77 -19.55 4.83
C SER A 83 -5.07 -20.33 3.72
N LEU A 84 -4.38 -19.64 2.81
CA LEU A 84 -3.55 -20.28 1.79
C LEU A 84 -2.28 -20.88 2.41
N GLY A 85 -1.66 -20.19 3.37
CA GLY A 85 -0.48 -20.64 4.09
C GLY A 85 -0.67 -22.00 4.74
N ASP A 86 -1.82 -22.20 5.38
CA ASP A 86 -2.19 -23.47 6.03
C ASP A 86 -2.41 -24.62 5.02
N ARG A 87 -2.73 -24.32 3.77
CA ARG A 87 -3.08 -25.33 2.74
C ARG A 87 -1.94 -25.65 1.79
N ILE A 88 -1.18 -24.64 1.38
CA ILE A 88 -0.17 -24.74 0.31
C ILE A 88 1.21 -24.19 0.72
N GLY A 89 1.36 -23.77 1.99
CA GLY A 89 2.63 -23.27 2.53
C GLY A 89 2.82 -21.75 2.40
N VAL A 90 3.74 -21.22 3.21
CA VAL A 90 3.98 -19.77 3.38
C VAL A 90 4.48 -19.09 2.10
N GLY A 91 5.40 -19.71 1.36
CA GLY A 91 5.94 -19.14 0.12
C GLY A 91 4.89 -18.98 -0.98
N PRO A 92 4.21 -20.08 -1.39
CA PRO A 92 3.16 -20.01 -2.41
C PRO A 92 1.97 -19.11 -2.02
N SER A 93 1.58 -19.10 -0.74
CA SER A 93 0.49 -18.22 -0.25
C SER A 93 0.84 -16.73 -0.35
N LEU A 94 2.08 -16.35 0.00
CA LEU A 94 2.58 -14.98 -0.17
C LEU A 94 2.52 -14.55 -1.64
N GLY A 95 3.03 -15.38 -2.55
CA GLY A 95 3.00 -15.10 -3.99
C GLY A 95 1.58 -14.97 -4.55
N LEU A 96 0.71 -15.94 -4.25
CA LEU A 96 -0.65 -15.96 -4.77
C LEU A 96 -1.50 -14.80 -4.23
N THR A 97 -1.40 -14.51 -2.93
CA THR A 97 -2.10 -13.35 -2.33
C THR A 97 -1.66 -12.05 -3.01
N SER A 98 -0.38 -11.90 -3.30
CA SER A 98 0.17 -10.70 -3.94
C SER A 98 -0.31 -10.52 -5.38
N ILE A 99 -0.40 -11.61 -6.15
CA ILE A 99 -0.95 -11.59 -7.50
C ILE A 99 -2.43 -11.21 -7.47
N VAL A 100 -3.22 -11.80 -6.55
CA VAL A 100 -4.65 -11.48 -6.41
C VAL A 100 -4.84 -10.02 -6.03
N PHE A 101 -4.06 -9.49 -5.09
CA PHE A 101 -4.10 -8.09 -4.70
C PHE A 101 -3.85 -7.17 -5.90
N GLY A 102 -2.77 -7.39 -6.65
CA GLY A 102 -2.45 -6.56 -7.81
C GLY A 102 -3.46 -6.70 -8.95
N ALA A 103 -4.04 -7.89 -9.15
CA ALA A 103 -5.10 -8.10 -10.14
C ALA A 103 -6.36 -7.27 -9.83
N LEU A 104 -6.69 -7.06 -8.55
CA LEU A 104 -7.79 -6.20 -8.12
C LEU A 104 -7.49 -4.70 -8.30
N HIS A 105 -6.22 -4.35 -8.50
CA HIS A 105 -5.73 -3.00 -8.79
C HIS A 105 -5.39 -2.79 -10.27
N ALA A 106 -5.92 -3.62 -11.17
CA ALA A 106 -5.59 -3.58 -12.60
C ALA A 106 -6.25 -2.44 -13.40
N VAL A 107 -6.09 -1.20 -12.93
CA VAL A 107 -6.46 0.02 -13.67
C VAL A 107 -5.54 0.22 -14.89
N THR A 108 -4.25 -0.09 -14.71
CA THR A 108 -3.28 -0.27 -15.79
C THR A 108 -2.44 -1.53 -15.51
N PRO A 109 -1.82 -2.16 -16.52
CA PRO A 109 -0.96 -3.32 -16.29
C PRO A 109 0.22 -3.01 -15.36
N LEU A 110 0.81 -1.81 -15.47
CA LEU A 110 1.90 -1.40 -14.60
C LEU A 110 1.40 -1.16 -13.17
N TYR A 111 0.22 -0.56 -12.98
CA TYR A 111 -0.34 -0.37 -11.65
C TYR A 111 -0.63 -1.72 -10.97
N ALA A 112 -1.15 -2.72 -11.70
CA ALA A 112 -1.31 -4.07 -11.17
C ALA A 112 0.02 -4.71 -10.72
N ALA A 113 1.08 -4.51 -11.50
CA ALA A 113 2.41 -5.03 -11.15
C ALA A 113 2.99 -4.34 -9.91
N LEU A 114 2.88 -3.01 -9.83
CA LEU A 114 3.33 -2.23 -8.67
C LEU A 114 2.52 -2.58 -7.41
N ALA A 115 1.20 -2.72 -7.53
CA ALA A 115 0.33 -3.17 -6.44
C ALA A 115 0.65 -4.61 -6.01
N SER A 116 0.97 -5.51 -6.94
CA SER A 116 1.45 -6.86 -6.61
C SER A 116 2.75 -6.81 -5.82
N LEU A 117 3.70 -5.96 -6.22
CA LEU A 117 4.98 -5.79 -5.54
C LEU A 117 4.82 -5.18 -4.14
N ALA A 118 3.99 -4.15 -3.99
CA ALA A 118 3.63 -3.59 -2.69
C ALA A 118 2.96 -4.66 -1.80
N SER A 119 2.06 -5.46 -2.37
CA SER A 119 1.42 -6.54 -1.63
C SER A 119 2.39 -7.61 -1.17
N LEU A 120 3.37 -7.96 -2.01
CA LEU A 120 4.43 -8.89 -1.66
C LEU A 120 5.25 -8.36 -0.49
N TYR A 121 5.56 -7.07 -0.50
CA TYR A 121 6.24 -6.41 0.60
C TYR A 121 5.42 -6.43 1.90
N PHE A 122 4.14 -6.06 1.87
CA PHE A 122 3.27 -6.12 3.05
C PHE A 122 3.07 -7.56 3.57
N GLY A 123 2.94 -8.54 2.67
CA GLY A 123 2.85 -9.94 3.04
C GLY A 123 4.15 -10.46 3.69
N TYR A 124 5.31 -9.96 3.26
CA TYR A 124 6.60 -10.22 3.91
C TYR A 124 6.68 -9.56 5.29
N LEU A 125 6.24 -8.30 5.43
CA LEU A 125 6.12 -7.63 6.72
C LEU A 125 5.22 -8.42 7.69
N TYR A 126 4.10 -8.95 7.19
CA TYR A 126 3.17 -9.76 7.98
C TYR A 126 3.83 -11.03 8.53
N ILE A 127 4.49 -11.83 7.68
CA ILE A 127 5.15 -13.08 8.09
C ILE A 127 6.29 -12.79 9.09
N GLY A 128 6.87 -11.59 9.03
CA GLY A 128 7.70 -11.00 10.08
C GLY A 128 9.05 -10.52 9.57
N VAL A 129 9.40 -9.29 9.96
CA VAL A 129 10.79 -8.77 9.99
C VAL A 129 11.39 -8.91 11.41
N SER A 130 10.59 -9.28 12.41
CA SER A 130 10.97 -9.19 13.83
C SER A 130 12.00 -10.24 14.25
N SER A 131 13.05 -9.78 14.91
CA SER A 131 14.12 -10.59 15.50
C SER A 131 13.68 -11.39 16.75
N SER A 132 12.41 -11.27 17.14
CA SER A 132 11.82 -12.00 18.27
C SER A 132 10.95 -13.14 17.76
N ALA A 133 11.30 -14.38 18.14
CA ALA A 133 10.57 -15.59 17.79
C ALA A 133 9.10 -15.64 18.26
N ASN A 134 8.63 -14.61 18.99
CA ASN A 134 7.26 -14.48 19.50
C ASN A 134 6.34 -13.60 18.62
N ASP A 135 6.86 -12.95 17.56
CA ASP A 135 6.09 -12.05 16.67
C ASP A 135 5.80 -12.66 15.29
N LEU A 136 5.54 -13.96 15.23
CA LEU A 136 5.04 -14.56 13.99
C LEU A 136 3.65 -13.96 13.69
N ASN A 137 3.44 -13.45 12.45
CA ASN A 137 2.17 -12.90 11.98
C ASN A 137 1.71 -11.60 12.66
N ASN A 138 2.48 -10.52 12.52
CA ASN A 138 2.10 -9.19 13.03
C ASN A 138 1.29 -8.42 11.98
N LEU A 139 -0.03 -8.34 12.16
CA LEU A 139 -0.91 -7.54 11.28
C LEU A 139 -0.77 -6.03 11.48
N ALA A 140 -0.40 -5.56 12.67
CA ALA A 140 -0.33 -4.14 12.95
C ALA A 140 0.74 -3.42 12.11
N MET A 141 1.89 -4.07 11.89
CA MET A 141 2.98 -3.50 11.11
C MET A 141 2.61 -3.21 9.65
N PRO A 142 2.09 -4.17 8.85
CA PRO A 142 1.64 -3.88 7.49
C PRO A 142 0.41 -2.95 7.47
N MET A 143 -0.51 -3.02 8.43
CA MET A 143 -1.65 -2.08 8.53
C MET A 143 -1.20 -0.63 8.64
N VAL A 144 -0.26 -0.37 9.55
CA VAL A 144 0.30 0.98 9.74
C VAL A 144 1.15 1.39 8.54
N CYS A 145 1.96 0.49 7.99
CA CYS A 145 2.79 0.77 6.81
C CYS A 145 1.93 1.15 5.60
N HIS A 146 0.94 0.34 5.26
CA HIS A 146 0.04 0.58 4.14
C HIS A 146 -0.77 1.86 4.35
N GLY A 147 -1.48 1.97 5.49
CA GLY A 147 -2.32 3.13 5.74
C GLY A 147 -1.53 4.44 5.78
N PHE A 148 -0.36 4.46 6.41
CA PHE A 148 0.48 5.67 6.47
C PHE A 148 1.05 6.06 5.11
N TYR A 149 1.47 5.07 4.29
CA TYR A 149 1.90 5.31 2.92
C TYR A 149 0.77 5.94 2.09
N ASP A 150 -0.44 5.38 2.16
CA ASP A 150 -1.60 5.87 1.41
C ASP A 150 -2.01 7.29 1.79
N VAL A 151 -2.04 7.62 3.08
CA VAL A 151 -2.35 8.99 3.54
C VAL A 151 -1.44 10.00 2.85
N LEU A 152 -0.14 9.74 2.89
CA LEU A 152 0.88 10.65 2.35
C LEU A 152 0.90 10.64 0.82
N ALA A 153 0.70 9.48 0.19
CA ALA A 153 0.63 9.35 -1.27
C ALA A 153 -0.58 10.09 -1.85
N LEU A 154 -1.76 9.95 -1.23
CA LEU A 154 -2.98 10.64 -1.64
C LEU A 154 -2.87 12.16 -1.44
N LEU A 155 -2.28 12.60 -0.31
CA LEU A 155 -2.03 14.03 -0.07
C LEU A 155 -1.06 14.62 -1.10
N TYR A 156 0.05 13.92 -1.38
CA TYR A 156 1.00 14.33 -2.40
C TYR A 156 0.34 14.39 -3.78
N ALA A 157 -0.40 13.35 -4.16
CA ALA A 157 -1.08 13.28 -5.45
C ALA A 157 -2.15 14.37 -5.61
N HIS A 158 -2.87 14.76 -4.55
CA HIS A 158 -3.83 15.87 -4.60
C HIS A 158 -3.12 17.23 -4.73
N TYR A 159 -2.02 17.41 -3.99
CA TYR A 159 -1.23 18.63 -4.03
C TYR A 159 -0.62 18.90 -5.42
N THR A 160 -0.26 17.85 -6.17
CA THR A 160 0.37 18.01 -7.50
C THR A 160 -0.62 18.32 -8.62
N VAL A 161 -1.92 18.10 -8.42
CA VAL A 161 -2.96 18.28 -9.47
C VAL A 161 -3.97 19.38 -9.23
N THR A 162 -3.97 19.97 -8.05
CA THR A 162 -4.74 21.17 -7.70
C THR A 162 -3.80 22.35 -7.56
#